data_AF-A0A1J5E3E7-F1
#
_entry.id   AF-A0A1J5E3E7-F1
#
_cell.length_a   1.000
_cell.length_b   1.000
_cell.length_c   1.000
_cell.angle_alpha   90.00
_cell.angle_beta   90.00
_cell.angle_gamma   90.00
#
_symmetry.space_group_name_H-M   'P 1'
#
loop_
_entity.id
_entity.type
_entity.pdbx_description
1 polymer ?
#
loop_
_entity_poly.entity_id
_entity_poly.type
_entity_poly.pdbx_seq_one_letter_code
_entity_poly.pdbx_strand_id
1 'polypeptide(L)'
;MRINGRQTEKGTVIFRSEKPISISCDGKKKKLRGRISASMREGKLLVINLVEMEEYLLSVVPSESYASWPLDTLKAQAVAARTYAYYQKLHRENLSYDLVDDEGDQAYKGMERETTRSTKAVMESSGEVLMEQQRPILAMFSANSGGYTADAKAVFNLNKSYLTARPDPESLKGKMATWKKEFSTKDIEAALARIGIKARGISRIEAAEKGPSGRIVKVRIRSRDGDKVFRTRTTLGRALKLPEILVDIRRNGDRYEFDGRGWGHGVGYSQWGSAIMGKDTSYREILAFYYPGVALEKRW
;
A
#
# COMPACT_ATOMS: atom_id res chain seq x y z
N MET A 1 19.40 -26.22 10.27
CA MET A 1 17.94 -26.25 10.54
C MET A 1 17.59 -27.62 11.11
N ARG A 2 16.53 -27.77 11.91
CA ARG A 2 16.03 -29.11 12.29
C ARG A 2 14.66 -29.33 11.67
N ILE A 3 14.48 -30.45 10.96
CA ILE A 3 13.18 -30.87 10.40
C ILE A 3 12.82 -32.20 11.04
N ASN A 4 11.67 -32.26 11.71
CA ASN A 4 11.22 -33.42 12.47
C ASN A 4 12.32 -33.96 13.41
N GLY A 5 13.00 -33.06 14.11
CA GLY A 5 14.08 -33.38 15.05
C GLY A 5 15.44 -33.70 14.41
N ARG A 6 15.53 -33.86 13.08
CA ARG A 6 16.79 -34.18 12.38
C ARG A 6 17.50 -32.92 11.92
N GLN A 7 18.80 -32.83 12.20
CA GLN A 7 19.65 -31.75 11.71
C GLN A 7 19.80 -31.87 10.19
N THR A 8 19.39 -30.82 9.47
CA THR A 8 19.62 -30.70 8.04
C THR A 8 20.83 -29.80 7.84
N GLU A 9 21.76 -30.24 6.99
CA GLU A 9 22.83 -29.39 6.51
C GLU A 9 22.29 -28.32 5.56
N LYS A 10 23.10 -27.28 5.35
CA LYS A 10 22.77 -26.05 4.62
C LYS A 10 22.01 -26.34 3.32
N GLY A 11 20.84 -25.73 3.15
CA GLY A 11 20.05 -25.85 1.94
C GLY A 11 18.64 -25.31 2.11
N THR A 12 17.97 -25.11 0.98
CA THR A 12 16.55 -24.77 0.92
C THR A 12 15.73 -26.04 0.98
N VAL A 13 14.74 -26.10 1.88
CA VAL A 13 13.79 -27.22 1.95
C VAL A 13 12.44 -26.77 1.42
N ILE A 14 11.86 -27.59 0.54
CA ILE A 14 10.56 -27.31 -0.09
C ILE A 14 9.52 -28.28 0.49
N PHE A 15 8.55 -27.74 1.21
CA PHE A 15 7.36 -28.45 1.66
C PHE A 15 6.31 -28.41 0.54
N ARG A 16 5.80 -29.60 0.19
CA ARG A 16 4.75 -29.77 -0.82
C ARG A 16 3.57 -30.48 -0.17
N SER A 17 2.36 -30.04 -0.49
CA SER A 17 1.13 -30.68 -0.04
C SER A 17 0.01 -30.42 -1.03
N GLU A 18 -0.88 -31.39 -1.20
CA GLU A 18 -2.15 -31.20 -1.92
C GLU A 18 -3.18 -30.46 -1.06
N LYS A 19 -2.98 -30.44 0.27
CA LYS A 19 -3.82 -29.71 1.22
C LYS A 19 -3.16 -28.40 1.63
N PRO A 20 -3.93 -27.41 2.11
CA PRO A 20 -3.37 -26.16 2.61
C PRO A 20 -2.30 -26.38 3.70
N ILE A 21 -1.14 -25.72 3.55
CA ILE A 21 -0.05 -25.79 4.51
C ILE A 21 -0.30 -24.72 5.59
N SER A 22 -0.26 -25.12 6.87
CA SER A 22 -0.33 -24.18 7.98
C SER A 22 1.08 -23.78 8.41
N ILE A 23 1.37 -22.48 8.43
CA ILE A 23 2.61 -21.92 8.99
C ILE A 23 2.27 -21.14 10.25
N SER A 24 3.10 -21.29 11.29
CA SER A 24 3.04 -20.47 12.50
C SER A 24 4.38 -19.77 12.69
N CYS A 25 4.37 -18.45 12.82
CA CYS A 25 5.55 -17.63 13.10
C CYS A 25 5.16 -16.59 14.16
N ASP A 26 5.88 -16.56 15.29
CA ASP A 26 5.65 -15.64 16.41
C ASP A 26 4.17 -15.59 16.87
N GLY A 27 3.54 -16.76 16.95
CA GLY A 27 2.13 -16.91 17.36
C GLY A 27 1.10 -16.55 16.27
N LYS A 28 1.52 -16.05 15.11
CA LYS A 28 0.64 -15.81 13.96
C LYS A 28 0.56 -17.06 13.09
N LYS A 29 -0.64 -17.57 12.88
CA LYS A 29 -0.91 -18.72 12.02
C LYS A 29 -1.51 -18.29 10.69
N LYS A 30 -1.03 -18.84 9.57
CA LYS A 30 -1.61 -18.67 8.23
C LYS A 30 -1.80 -20.04 7.57
N LYS A 31 -2.92 -20.22 6.86
CA LYS A 31 -3.16 -21.36 5.97
C LYS A 31 -2.91 -20.93 4.53
N LEU A 32 -2.07 -21.68 3.83
CA LEU A 32 -1.45 -21.25 2.58
C LEU A 32 -1.60 -22.31 1.48
N ARG A 33 -1.74 -21.83 0.23
CA ARG A 33 -1.69 -22.67 -0.99
C ARG A 33 -0.26 -22.76 -1.52
N GLY A 34 -0.07 -23.67 -2.48
CA GLY A 34 1.19 -23.86 -3.17
C GLY A 34 2.22 -24.58 -2.30
N ARG A 35 3.49 -24.19 -2.44
CA ARG A 35 4.62 -24.84 -1.79
C ARG A 35 5.30 -23.86 -0.84
N ILE A 36 5.89 -24.36 0.23
CA ILE A 36 6.64 -23.53 1.16
C ILE A 36 8.11 -23.84 1.02
N SER A 37 8.92 -22.83 0.73
CA SER A 37 10.37 -22.90 0.76
C SER A 37 10.86 -22.35 2.10
N ALA A 38 11.71 -23.09 2.79
CA ALA A 38 12.33 -22.66 4.04
C ALA A 38 13.85 -22.79 3.94
N SER A 39 14.56 -21.74 4.32
CA SER A 39 16.03 -21.69 4.30
C SER A 39 16.56 -20.88 5.48
N MET A 40 17.81 -21.12 5.86
CA MET A 40 18.49 -20.30 6.86
C MET A 40 19.23 -19.17 6.17
N ARG A 41 19.01 -17.92 6.62
CA ARG A 41 19.72 -16.73 6.15
C ARG A 41 20.11 -15.87 7.34
N GLU A 42 21.40 -15.59 7.51
CA GLU A 42 21.93 -14.74 8.59
C GLU A 42 21.43 -15.15 9.99
N GLY A 43 21.41 -16.46 10.26
CA GLY A 43 20.95 -17.00 11.54
C GLY A 43 19.43 -16.97 11.75
N LYS A 44 18.65 -16.47 10.78
CA LYS A 44 17.18 -16.44 10.80
C LYS A 44 16.59 -17.42 9.79
N LEU A 45 15.35 -17.84 10.03
CA LEU A 45 14.59 -18.66 9.10
C LEU A 45 13.89 -17.75 8.07
N LEU A 46 14.24 -17.90 6.80
CA LEU A 46 13.53 -17.30 5.68
C LEU A 46 12.50 -18.30 5.17
N VAL A 47 11.23 -17.92 5.21
CA VAL A 47 10.10 -18.73 4.76
C VAL A 47 9.43 -18.03 3.59
N ILE A 48 9.32 -18.71 2.45
CA ILE A 48 8.79 -18.17 1.20
C ILE A 48 7.63 -19.04 0.74
N ASN A 49 6.48 -18.41 0.50
CA ASN A 49 5.35 -19.07 -0.16
C ASN A 49 5.55 -19.04 -1.68
N LEU A 50 5.73 -20.20 -2.30
CA LEU A 50 5.75 -20.36 -3.74
C LEU A 50 4.33 -20.66 -4.23
N VAL A 51 3.68 -19.68 -4.87
CA VAL A 51 2.27 -19.73 -5.26
C VAL A 51 2.10 -19.10 -6.65
N GLU A 52 1.16 -19.64 -7.43
CA GLU A 52 0.83 -19.10 -8.75
C GLU A 52 0.09 -17.77 -8.64
N MET A 53 0.21 -16.91 -9.65
CA MET A 53 -0.29 -15.53 -9.61
C MET A 53 -1.79 -15.45 -9.27
N GLU A 54 -2.62 -16.27 -9.91
CA GLU A 54 -4.07 -16.23 -9.66
C GLU A 54 -4.42 -16.72 -8.25
N GLU A 55 -3.75 -17.77 -7.75
CA GLU A 55 -3.93 -18.26 -6.39
C GLU A 55 -3.45 -17.26 -5.33
N TYR A 56 -2.39 -16.51 -5.62
CA TYR A 56 -1.93 -15.40 -4.79
C TYR A 56 -3.01 -14.32 -4.67
N LEU A 57 -3.64 -13.97 -5.78
CA LEU A 57 -4.69 -12.95 -5.83
C LEU A 57 -5.99 -13.36 -5.13
N LEU A 58 -6.29 -14.67 -5.04
CA LEU A 58 -7.41 -15.16 -4.23
C LEU A 58 -7.30 -14.70 -2.77
N SER A 59 -6.08 -14.55 -2.25
CA SER A 59 -5.84 -14.02 -0.91
C SER A 59 -5.75 -12.49 -0.88
N VAL A 60 -5.05 -11.87 -1.84
CA VAL A 60 -4.81 -10.42 -1.85
C VAL A 60 -6.11 -9.63 -2.00
N VAL A 61 -6.94 -9.96 -2.99
CA VAL A 61 -8.15 -9.19 -3.30
C VAL A 61 -9.09 -9.07 -2.09
N PRO A 62 -9.47 -10.13 -1.35
CA PRO A 62 -10.32 -10.01 -0.16
C PRO A 62 -9.57 -9.57 1.13
N SER A 63 -8.25 -9.46 1.07
CA SER A 63 -7.44 -8.88 2.15
C SER A 63 -7.34 -7.36 2.03
N GLU A 64 -7.44 -6.83 0.80
CA GLU A 64 -7.38 -5.41 0.44
C GLU A 64 -8.78 -4.78 0.28
N SER A 65 -9.73 -5.52 -0.29
CA SER A 65 -11.08 -5.06 -0.63
C SER A 65 -12.14 -5.87 0.10
N TYR A 66 -13.26 -5.23 0.45
CA TYR A 66 -14.40 -5.94 1.03
C TYR A 66 -15.11 -6.75 -0.06
N ALA A 67 -15.36 -8.04 0.20
CA ALA A 67 -16.04 -8.92 -0.76
C ALA A 67 -17.46 -8.45 -1.14
N SER A 68 -18.09 -7.60 -0.32
CA SER A 68 -19.41 -7.01 -0.60
C SER A 68 -19.38 -5.85 -1.59
N TRP A 69 -18.20 -5.34 -1.96
CA TRP A 69 -18.06 -4.29 -2.96
C TRP A 69 -18.51 -4.74 -4.35
N PRO A 70 -18.80 -3.80 -5.28
CA PRO A 70 -19.20 -4.12 -6.63
C PRO A 70 -18.21 -5.06 -7.32
N LEU A 71 -18.70 -5.93 -8.20
CA LEU A 71 -17.85 -6.95 -8.85
C LEU A 71 -16.76 -6.28 -9.69
N ASP A 72 -17.10 -5.18 -10.39
CA ASP A 72 -16.15 -4.39 -11.17
C ASP A 72 -15.06 -3.73 -10.30
N THR A 73 -15.37 -3.27 -9.10
CA THR A 73 -14.35 -2.84 -8.12
C THR A 73 -13.39 -3.99 -7.77
N LEU A 74 -13.92 -5.19 -7.54
CA LEU A 74 -13.08 -6.35 -7.21
C LEU A 74 -12.21 -6.78 -8.40
N LYS A 75 -12.72 -6.69 -9.64
CA LYS A 75 -11.94 -6.95 -10.87
C LYS A 75 -10.85 -5.91 -11.05
N ALA A 76 -11.15 -4.62 -10.86
CA ALA A 76 -10.15 -3.55 -10.94
C ALA A 76 -9.04 -3.75 -9.90
N GLN A 77 -9.40 -4.10 -8.66
CA GLN A 77 -8.44 -4.45 -7.62
C GLN A 77 -7.59 -5.67 -8.03
N ALA A 78 -8.19 -6.72 -8.59
CA ALA A 78 -7.48 -7.92 -9.03
C ALA A 78 -6.43 -7.59 -10.10
N VAL A 79 -6.80 -6.80 -11.12
CA VAL A 79 -5.89 -6.37 -12.19
C VAL A 79 -4.77 -5.47 -11.66
N ALA A 80 -5.10 -4.47 -10.82
CA ALA A 80 -4.09 -3.60 -10.22
C ALA A 80 -3.11 -4.41 -9.35
N ALA A 81 -3.64 -5.33 -8.53
CA ALA A 81 -2.83 -6.17 -7.67
C ALA A 81 -1.94 -7.14 -8.45
N ARG A 82 -2.47 -7.76 -9.53
CA ARG A 82 -1.72 -8.63 -10.45
C ARG A 82 -0.59 -7.88 -11.12
N THR A 83 -0.89 -6.68 -11.61
CA THR A 83 0.10 -5.84 -12.29
C THR A 83 1.21 -5.41 -11.33
N TYR A 84 0.87 -4.99 -10.10
CA TYR A 84 1.86 -4.66 -9.08
C TYR A 84 2.76 -5.86 -8.76
N ALA A 85 2.17 -7.03 -8.51
CA ALA A 85 2.92 -8.25 -8.24
C ALA A 85 3.87 -8.62 -9.39
N TYR A 86 3.38 -8.51 -10.63
CA TYR A 86 4.19 -8.77 -11.81
C TYR A 86 5.33 -7.73 -11.97
N TYR A 87 5.06 -6.45 -11.74
CA TYR A 87 6.07 -5.40 -11.74
C TYR A 87 7.17 -5.68 -10.70
N GLN A 88 6.81 -6.00 -9.45
CA GLN A 88 7.77 -6.25 -8.38
C GLN A 88 8.65 -7.46 -8.69
N LYS A 89 8.05 -8.57 -9.17
CA LYS A 89 8.78 -9.77 -9.59
C LYS A 89 9.87 -9.46 -10.63
N LEU A 90 9.58 -8.61 -11.60
CA LEU A 90 10.56 -8.22 -12.63
C LEU A 90 11.64 -7.25 -12.14
N HIS A 91 11.42 -6.52 -11.04
CA HIS A 91 12.37 -5.53 -10.53
C HIS A 91 13.18 -6.03 -9.31
N ARG A 92 12.88 -7.23 -8.80
CA ARG A 92 13.49 -7.79 -7.58
C ARG A 92 14.35 -9.03 -7.86
N GLU A 93 15.07 -9.02 -8.98
CA GLU A 93 15.92 -10.14 -9.41
C GLU A 93 17.03 -10.51 -8.40
N ASN A 94 17.45 -9.55 -7.55
CA ASN A 94 18.49 -9.76 -6.52
C ASN A 94 17.94 -10.22 -5.16
N LEU A 95 16.63 -10.39 -5.03
CA LEU A 95 16.01 -10.91 -3.81
C LEU A 95 15.65 -12.38 -3.98
N SER A 96 15.61 -13.10 -2.87
CA SER A 96 15.19 -14.52 -2.88
C SER A 96 13.68 -14.70 -3.04
N TYR A 97 12.90 -13.61 -3.04
CA TYR A 97 11.45 -13.57 -3.05
C TYR A 97 10.96 -12.36 -3.87
N ASP A 98 9.76 -12.49 -4.43
CA ASP A 98 9.16 -11.46 -5.28
C ASP A 98 8.44 -10.37 -4.45
N LEU A 99 7.72 -10.76 -3.40
CA LEU A 99 6.81 -9.91 -2.62
C LEU A 99 6.92 -10.24 -1.11
N VAL A 100 6.68 -9.25 -0.26
CA VAL A 100 6.40 -9.46 1.18
C VAL A 100 4.89 -9.56 1.43
N ASP A 101 4.50 -10.19 2.54
CA ASP A 101 3.10 -10.55 2.83
C ASP A 101 2.34 -9.53 3.70
N ASP A 102 2.88 -8.31 3.82
CA ASP A 102 2.37 -7.20 4.62
C ASP A 102 2.24 -5.89 3.83
N GLU A 103 1.99 -4.78 4.53
CA GLU A 103 1.82 -3.43 3.94
C GLU A 103 3.05 -2.90 3.18
N GLY A 104 4.20 -3.59 3.25
CA GLY A 104 5.36 -3.29 2.42
C GLY A 104 5.14 -3.56 0.94
N ASP A 105 4.21 -4.47 0.60
CA ASP A 105 3.77 -4.71 -0.77
C ASP A 105 2.25 -4.78 -0.86
N GLN A 106 1.66 -5.89 -0.41
CA GLN A 106 0.22 -6.16 -0.51
C GLN A 106 -0.21 -7.09 0.62
N ALA A 107 -1.43 -6.93 1.13
CA ALA A 107 -1.95 -7.76 2.19
C ALA A 107 -2.17 -9.22 1.71
N TYR A 108 -1.26 -10.12 2.05
CA TYR A 108 -1.37 -11.56 1.78
C TYR A 108 -1.61 -12.34 3.08
N LYS A 109 -2.89 -12.68 3.35
CA LYS A 109 -3.31 -13.28 4.63
C LYS A 109 -3.56 -14.79 4.55
N GLY A 110 -3.31 -15.40 3.40
CA GLY A 110 -3.62 -16.80 3.12
C GLY A 110 -5.08 -17.06 2.79
N MET A 111 -5.48 -18.33 2.86
CA MET A 111 -6.74 -18.84 2.33
C MET A 111 -7.98 -18.45 3.13
N GLU A 112 -7.82 -18.05 4.40
CA GLU A 112 -8.95 -17.77 5.30
C GLU A 112 -9.74 -16.51 4.91
N ARG A 113 -9.23 -15.74 3.94
CA ARG A 113 -9.89 -14.54 3.41
C ARG A 113 -10.64 -14.79 2.11
N GLU A 114 -10.44 -15.93 1.46
CA GLU A 114 -11.05 -16.24 0.17
C GLU A 114 -12.59 -16.22 0.26
N THR A 115 -13.25 -15.64 -0.74
CA THR A 115 -14.71 -15.62 -0.84
C THR A 115 -15.12 -15.95 -2.27
N THR A 116 -16.31 -16.52 -2.48
CA THR A 116 -16.82 -16.83 -3.83
C THR A 116 -16.83 -15.59 -4.74
N ARG A 117 -17.17 -14.41 -4.20
CA ARG A 117 -17.23 -13.15 -4.96
C ARG A 117 -15.85 -12.66 -5.38
N SER A 118 -14.88 -12.63 -4.45
CA SER A 118 -13.51 -12.22 -4.77
C SER A 118 -12.84 -13.22 -5.70
N THR A 119 -13.06 -14.53 -5.51
CA THR A 119 -12.60 -15.58 -6.43
C THR A 119 -13.17 -15.37 -7.83
N LYS A 120 -14.48 -15.12 -7.95
CA LYS A 120 -15.12 -14.83 -9.24
C LYS A 120 -14.45 -13.64 -9.93
N ALA A 121 -14.19 -12.54 -9.21
CA ALA A 121 -13.53 -11.36 -9.77
C ALA A 121 -12.10 -11.64 -10.25
N VAL A 122 -11.31 -12.39 -9.48
CA VAL A 122 -9.95 -12.80 -9.87
C VAL A 122 -10.00 -13.64 -11.14
N MET A 123 -10.86 -14.67 -11.19
CA MET A 123 -10.96 -15.59 -12.32
C MET A 123 -11.49 -14.91 -13.60
N GLU A 124 -12.50 -14.03 -13.48
CA GLU A 124 -13.04 -13.29 -14.63
C GLU A 124 -12.11 -12.21 -15.18
N SER A 125 -11.06 -11.84 -14.43
CA SER A 125 -10.00 -10.92 -14.86
C SER A 125 -8.64 -11.61 -15.00
N SER A 126 -8.64 -12.95 -15.07
CA SER A 126 -7.41 -13.75 -15.10
C SER A 126 -6.52 -13.35 -16.27
N GLY A 127 -5.23 -13.19 -15.98
CA GLY A 127 -4.21 -12.78 -16.97
C GLY A 127 -4.30 -11.35 -17.47
N GLU A 128 -5.28 -10.56 -17.04
CA GLU A 128 -5.36 -9.14 -17.40
C GLU A 128 -4.45 -8.29 -16.50
N VAL A 129 -3.59 -7.49 -17.15
CA VAL A 129 -2.60 -6.61 -16.50
C VAL A 129 -2.51 -5.26 -17.22
N LEU A 130 -2.04 -4.25 -16.50
CA LEU A 130 -1.84 -2.90 -17.01
C LEU A 130 -0.41 -2.72 -17.54
N MET A 131 -0.28 -2.35 -18.81
CA MET A 131 0.96 -2.35 -19.56
C MET A 131 1.29 -0.98 -20.16
N GLU A 132 2.56 -0.61 -20.09
CA GLU A 132 3.13 0.54 -20.81
C GLU A 132 4.44 0.08 -21.47
N GLN A 133 4.59 0.33 -22.78
CA GLN A 133 5.79 -0.06 -23.54
C GLN A 133 6.18 -1.55 -23.35
N GLN A 134 5.20 -2.46 -23.46
CA GLN A 134 5.38 -3.91 -23.30
C GLN A 134 5.87 -4.36 -21.90
N ARG A 135 5.80 -3.50 -20.88
CA ARG A 135 6.13 -3.84 -19.50
C ARG A 135 4.95 -3.57 -18.56
N PRO A 136 4.75 -4.37 -17.51
CA PRO A 136 3.74 -4.05 -16.50
C PRO A 136 4.07 -2.71 -15.86
N ILE A 137 3.06 -1.92 -15.56
CA ILE A 137 3.24 -0.67 -14.82
C ILE A 137 3.41 -0.92 -13.32
N LEU A 138 4.01 0.04 -12.61
CA LEU A 138 3.90 0.11 -11.15
C LEU A 138 2.47 0.55 -10.76
N ALA A 139 1.57 -0.42 -10.56
CA ALA A 139 0.15 -0.17 -10.23
C ALA A 139 -0.05 0.08 -8.72
N MET A 140 0.40 1.25 -8.23
CA MET A 140 0.22 1.62 -6.82
C MET A 140 -1.25 1.86 -6.47
N PHE A 141 -1.67 1.49 -5.25
CA PHE A 141 -3.02 1.74 -4.75
C PHE A 141 -3.02 2.10 -3.26
N SER A 142 -4.06 2.79 -2.82
CA SER A 142 -4.26 3.15 -1.41
C SER A 142 -5.73 3.12 -1.00
N ALA A 143 -5.99 3.12 0.31
CA ALA A 143 -7.34 2.99 0.85
C ALA A 143 -8.29 4.08 0.35
N ASN A 144 -7.91 5.36 0.50
CA ASN A 144 -8.74 6.47 0.05
C ASN A 144 -7.87 7.65 -0.39
N SER A 145 -8.14 8.23 -1.57
CA SER A 145 -7.37 9.37 -2.09
C SER A 145 -7.72 10.71 -1.42
N GLY A 146 -8.86 10.84 -0.74
CA GLY A 146 -9.27 12.06 -0.06
C GLY A 146 -9.79 13.16 -0.98
N GLY A 147 -10.37 12.78 -2.13
CA GLY A 147 -10.87 13.70 -3.15
C GLY A 147 -9.90 13.99 -4.28
N TYR A 148 -8.64 13.53 -4.17
CA TYR A 148 -7.60 13.82 -5.16
C TYR A 148 -6.46 12.80 -5.07
N THR A 149 -6.15 12.11 -6.17
CA THR A 149 -4.99 11.19 -6.22
C THR A 149 -3.68 11.97 -6.09
N ALA A 150 -2.61 11.30 -5.66
CA ALA A 150 -1.30 11.94 -5.50
C ALA A 150 -0.43 11.72 -6.72
N ASP A 151 0.42 12.70 -6.99
CA ASP A 151 1.51 12.57 -7.96
C ASP A 151 2.68 11.75 -7.37
N ALA A 152 3.10 10.69 -8.06
CA ALA A 152 4.16 9.81 -7.58
C ALA A 152 5.53 10.49 -7.51
N LYS A 153 5.79 11.48 -8.36
CA LYS A 153 7.04 12.26 -8.32
C LYS A 153 7.06 13.14 -7.08
N ALA A 154 5.94 13.76 -6.71
CA ALA A 154 5.83 14.53 -5.48
C ALA A 154 6.00 13.64 -4.23
N VAL A 155 5.26 12.54 -4.13
CA VAL A 155 5.21 11.71 -2.91
C VAL A 155 6.45 10.81 -2.76
N PHE A 156 6.91 10.20 -3.84
CA PHE A 156 7.95 9.17 -3.83
C PHE A 156 9.16 9.47 -4.73
N ASN A 157 9.19 10.60 -5.42
CA ASN A 157 10.21 10.93 -6.42
C ASN A 157 10.28 9.90 -7.58
N LEU A 158 9.14 9.30 -7.92
CA LEU A 158 9.00 8.36 -9.03
C LEU A 158 8.37 9.06 -10.23
N ASN A 159 9.10 9.14 -11.34
CA ASN A 159 8.58 9.75 -12.57
C ASN A 159 7.79 8.71 -13.38
N LYS A 160 6.47 8.70 -13.23
CA LYS A 160 5.53 7.82 -13.95
C LYS A 160 4.35 8.65 -14.47
N SER A 161 4.23 8.76 -15.79
CA SER A 161 3.21 9.54 -16.52
C SER A 161 1.77 9.19 -16.13
N TYR A 162 1.54 7.94 -15.71
CA TYR A 162 0.24 7.42 -15.34
C TYR A 162 -0.06 7.47 -13.82
N LEU A 163 0.90 7.89 -12.97
CA LEU A 163 0.69 8.08 -11.53
C LEU A 163 0.69 9.55 -11.16
N THR A 164 -0.26 10.28 -11.76
CA THR A 164 -0.39 11.73 -11.61
C THR A 164 -1.51 12.11 -10.67
N ALA A 165 -1.44 13.32 -10.13
CA ALA A 165 -2.53 13.88 -9.34
C ALA A 165 -3.76 14.17 -10.23
N ARG A 166 -4.94 13.70 -9.82
CA ARG A 166 -6.23 13.95 -10.48
C ARG A 166 -7.37 14.08 -9.46
N PRO A 167 -8.42 14.87 -9.75
CA PRO A 167 -9.63 14.88 -8.94
C PRO A 167 -10.25 13.49 -8.86
N ASP A 168 -10.66 13.08 -7.65
CA ASP A 168 -11.33 11.81 -7.36
C ASP A 168 -12.50 12.07 -6.40
N PRO A 169 -13.58 12.72 -6.88
CA PRO A 169 -14.70 13.13 -6.02
C PRO A 169 -15.45 11.94 -5.41
N GLU A 170 -15.43 10.77 -6.06
CA GLU A 170 -16.12 9.57 -5.57
C GLU A 170 -15.49 9.03 -4.29
N SER A 171 -14.17 9.18 -4.12
CA SER A 171 -13.49 8.81 -2.87
C SER A 171 -14.02 9.55 -1.63
N LEU A 172 -14.59 10.75 -1.78
CA LEU A 172 -15.17 11.51 -0.67
C LEU A 172 -16.45 10.88 -0.11
N LYS A 173 -17.13 10.04 -0.89
CA LYS A 173 -18.35 9.32 -0.49
C LYS A 173 -18.04 7.99 0.21
N GLY A 174 -16.79 7.56 0.21
CA GLY A 174 -16.32 6.32 0.85
C GLY A 174 -15.88 6.51 2.30
N LYS A 175 -15.54 5.41 2.98
CA LYS A 175 -14.92 5.51 4.32
C LYS A 175 -13.49 6.01 4.22
N MET A 176 -12.95 6.49 5.33
CA MET A 176 -11.58 7.01 5.43
C MET A 176 -11.31 8.22 4.51
N ALA A 177 -12.35 8.92 4.07
CA ALA A 177 -12.25 10.11 3.23
C ALA A 177 -11.67 11.32 3.98
N THR A 178 -11.96 11.44 5.28
CA THR A 178 -11.50 12.52 6.15
C THR A 178 -11.04 11.98 7.51
N TRP A 179 -10.17 12.71 8.19
CA TRP A 179 -9.70 12.40 9.54
C TRP A 179 -9.28 13.67 10.27
N LYS A 180 -9.35 13.65 11.60
CA LYS A 180 -8.84 14.73 12.46
C LYS A 180 -7.91 14.16 13.53
N LYS A 181 -6.81 14.86 13.79
CA LYS A 181 -5.91 14.58 14.91
C LYS A 181 -5.48 15.87 15.56
N GLU A 182 -5.23 15.82 16.86
CA GLU A 182 -4.75 16.95 17.63
C GLU A 182 -3.58 16.50 18.52
N PHE A 183 -2.57 17.35 18.62
CA PHE A 183 -1.39 17.08 19.45
C PHE A 183 -0.97 18.36 20.17
N SER A 184 -0.53 18.23 21.43
CA SER A 184 0.18 19.33 22.07
C SER A 184 1.55 19.52 21.41
N THR A 185 2.12 20.71 21.54
CA THR A 185 3.49 21.01 21.09
C THR A 185 4.49 20.01 21.68
N LYS A 186 4.33 19.66 22.96
CA LYS A 186 5.17 18.69 23.67
C LYS A 186 5.05 17.28 23.08
N ASP A 187 3.86 16.85 22.67
CA ASP A 187 3.67 15.55 22.03
C ASP A 187 4.38 15.47 20.68
N ILE A 188 4.31 16.55 19.90
CA ILE A 188 5.00 16.64 18.60
C ILE A 188 6.51 16.60 18.79
N GLU A 189 7.04 17.40 19.72
CA GLU A 189 8.46 17.40 20.06
C GLU A 189 8.95 16.01 20.49
N ALA A 190 8.20 15.34 21.38
CA ALA A 190 8.52 14.00 21.85
C ALA A 190 8.46 12.97 20.70
N ALA A 191 7.49 13.09 19.79
CA ALA A 191 7.37 12.21 18.64
C ALA A 191 8.50 12.40 17.62
N LEU A 192 8.92 13.63 17.36
CA LEU A 192 10.06 13.93 16.51
C LEU A 192 11.38 13.45 17.15
N ALA A 193 11.53 13.60 18.46
CA ALA A 193 12.71 13.13 19.18
C ALA A 193 12.89 11.61 19.09
N ARG A 194 11.81 10.82 19.13
CA ARG A 194 11.86 9.35 18.95
C ARG A 194 12.41 8.92 17.59
N ILE A 195 12.35 9.79 16.57
CA ILE A 195 12.93 9.54 15.25
C ILE A 195 14.23 10.34 15.01
N GLY A 196 14.85 10.85 16.09
CA GLY A 196 16.14 11.53 16.03
C GLY A 196 16.09 13.02 15.67
N ILE A 197 14.90 13.63 15.62
CA ILE A 197 14.72 15.03 15.23
C ILE A 197 14.50 15.90 16.48
N LYS A 198 15.46 16.79 16.75
CA LYS A 198 15.36 17.81 17.81
C LYS A 198 14.66 19.06 17.26
N ALA A 199 13.56 19.46 17.88
CA ALA A 199 12.77 20.62 17.50
C ALA A 199 12.12 21.30 18.72
N ARG A 200 12.87 21.52 19.81
CA ARG A 200 12.32 22.05 21.07
C ARG A 200 11.78 23.47 20.91
N GLY A 201 10.67 23.77 21.57
CA GLY A 201 9.99 25.06 21.49
C GLY A 201 9.43 25.31 20.10
N ILE A 202 8.65 24.37 19.55
CA ILE A 202 8.01 24.55 18.23
C ILE A 202 7.07 25.76 18.27
N SER A 203 7.38 26.78 17.47
CA SER A 203 6.56 27.99 17.34
C SER A 203 5.64 27.94 16.13
N ARG A 204 6.01 27.19 15.08
CA ARG A 204 5.23 27.08 13.85
C ARG A 204 5.48 25.76 13.12
N ILE A 205 4.42 25.19 12.55
CA ILE A 205 4.45 24.09 11.59
C ILE A 205 3.64 24.54 10.37
N GLU A 206 4.28 24.63 9.21
CA GLU A 206 3.64 25.16 7.99
C GLU A 206 4.09 24.42 6.73
N ALA A 207 3.30 24.50 5.66
CA ALA A 207 3.70 23.94 4.38
C ALA A 207 4.92 24.69 3.82
N ALA A 208 6.00 23.96 3.56
CA ALA A 208 7.15 24.48 2.81
C ALA A 208 6.96 24.26 1.31
N GLU A 209 6.34 23.14 0.92
CA GLU A 209 6.07 22.76 -0.46
C GLU A 209 4.78 21.93 -0.53
N LYS A 210 3.87 22.31 -1.42
CA LYS A 210 2.66 21.52 -1.74
C LYS A 210 2.85 20.86 -3.11
N GLY A 211 2.43 19.59 -3.21
CA GLY A 211 2.37 18.88 -4.49
C GLY A 211 1.12 19.27 -5.29
N PRO A 212 0.98 18.78 -6.53
CA PRO A 212 -0.13 19.14 -7.41
C PRO A 212 -1.52 18.83 -6.84
N SER A 213 -1.63 17.81 -5.98
CA SER A 213 -2.88 17.43 -5.31
C SER A 213 -3.18 18.24 -4.03
N GLY A 214 -2.37 19.26 -3.69
CA GLY A 214 -2.48 20.02 -2.45
C GLY A 214 -1.82 19.38 -1.21
N ARG A 215 -1.28 18.17 -1.33
CA ARG A 215 -0.53 17.48 -0.27
C ARG A 215 0.67 18.31 0.17
N ILE A 216 0.90 18.44 1.47
CA ILE A 216 2.09 19.09 2.01
C ILE A 216 3.26 18.11 1.87
N VAL A 217 4.00 18.18 0.77
CA VAL A 217 5.13 17.27 0.46
C VAL A 217 6.31 17.55 1.38
N LYS A 218 6.57 18.84 1.64
CA LYS A 218 7.57 19.27 2.62
C LYS A 218 6.93 20.20 3.64
N VAL A 219 7.27 19.98 4.90
CA VAL A 219 6.83 20.79 6.05
C VAL A 219 8.01 21.57 6.59
N ARG A 220 7.80 22.84 6.92
CA ARG A 220 8.73 23.67 7.68
C ARG A 220 8.33 23.61 9.15
N ILE A 221 9.28 23.24 10.01
CA ILE A 221 9.12 23.29 11.46
C ILE A 221 10.05 24.38 11.97
N ARG A 222 9.47 25.40 12.60
CA ARG A 222 10.19 26.49 13.27
C ARG A 222 10.24 26.21 14.75
N SER A 223 11.44 26.23 15.30
CA SER A 223 11.69 25.88 16.70
C SER A 223 12.88 26.66 17.25
N ARG A 224 13.07 26.63 18.57
CA ARG A 224 14.26 27.21 19.20
C ARG A 224 15.55 26.49 18.81
N ASP A 225 15.46 25.23 18.36
CA ASP A 225 16.58 24.47 17.80
C ASP A 225 16.85 24.80 16.31
N GLY A 226 16.15 25.79 15.76
CA GLY A 226 16.28 26.30 14.40
C GLY A 226 15.09 25.96 13.50
N ASP A 227 15.09 26.60 12.33
CA ASP A 227 14.10 26.40 11.26
C ASP A 227 14.59 25.32 10.29
N LYS A 228 13.81 24.26 10.12
CA LYS A 228 14.17 23.13 9.24
C LYS A 228 13.00 22.71 8.36
N VAL A 229 13.33 22.24 7.16
CA VAL A 229 12.37 21.71 6.19
C VAL A 229 12.57 20.20 6.07
N PHE A 230 11.48 19.45 6.17
CA PHE A 230 11.49 17.98 6.14
C PHE A 230 10.50 17.45 5.12
N ARG A 231 10.74 16.24 4.59
CA ARG A 231 9.68 15.48 3.89
C ARG A 231 8.59 15.12 4.89
N THR A 232 7.37 15.59 4.64
CA THR A 232 6.27 15.47 5.61
C THR A 232 5.96 14.00 5.92
N ARG A 233 5.85 13.15 4.89
CA ARG A 233 5.45 11.73 5.05
C ARG A 233 6.41 10.95 5.95
N THR A 234 7.72 11.04 5.71
CA THR A 234 8.73 10.25 6.45
C THR A 234 9.14 10.87 7.78
N THR A 235 8.78 12.14 8.01
CA THR A 235 9.06 12.87 9.26
C THR A 235 7.78 13.03 10.09
N LEU A 236 7.01 14.10 9.87
CA LEU A 236 5.85 14.45 10.69
C LEU A 236 4.75 13.36 10.60
N GLY A 237 4.50 12.85 9.39
CA GLY A 237 3.56 11.77 9.13
C GLY A 237 3.94 10.49 9.88
N ARG A 238 5.21 10.08 9.82
CA ARG A 238 5.72 8.91 10.55
C ARG A 238 5.70 9.12 12.07
N ALA A 239 6.18 10.26 12.55
CA ALA A 239 6.29 10.57 13.97
C ALA A 239 4.91 10.58 14.65
N LEU A 240 3.92 11.20 14.01
CA LEU A 240 2.56 11.35 14.54
C LEU A 240 1.58 10.27 14.05
N LYS A 241 2.07 9.32 13.25
CA LYS A 241 1.27 8.28 12.59
C LYS A 241 0.06 8.88 11.85
N LEU A 242 0.28 9.94 11.08
CA LEU A 242 -0.78 10.59 10.30
C LEU A 242 -1.25 9.64 9.19
N PRO A 243 -2.57 9.50 8.94
CA PRO A 243 -3.07 8.65 7.87
C PRO A 243 -2.63 9.07 6.46
N GLU A 244 -2.44 10.38 6.25
CA GLU A 244 -2.12 10.98 4.95
C GLU A 244 -1.46 12.38 5.14
N ILE A 245 -0.97 13.00 4.06
CA ILE A 245 -0.33 14.34 4.07
C ILE A 245 -1.12 15.41 3.28
N LEU A 246 -2.32 15.09 2.77
CA LEU A 246 -3.33 16.03 2.31
C LEU A 246 -4.05 16.54 3.56
N VAL A 247 -3.41 17.49 4.20
CA VAL A 247 -3.77 17.95 5.54
C VAL A 247 -3.59 19.45 5.65
N ASP A 248 -4.53 20.08 6.35
CA ASP A 248 -4.39 21.44 6.85
C ASP A 248 -3.96 21.39 8.32
N ILE A 249 -2.95 22.21 8.64
CA ILE A 249 -2.36 22.26 9.98
C ILE A 249 -2.67 23.64 10.57
N ARG A 250 -3.32 23.68 11.72
CA ARG A 250 -3.68 24.92 12.42
C ARG A 250 -3.13 24.87 13.84
N ARG A 251 -2.60 26.00 14.31
CA ARG A 251 -2.14 26.14 15.69
C ARG A 251 -3.24 26.80 16.52
N ASN A 252 -3.54 26.22 17.68
CA ASN A 252 -4.49 26.75 18.65
C ASN A 252 -3.82 26.72 20.04
N GLY A 253 -3.27 27.86 20.47
CA GLY A 253 -2.48 27.95 21.69
C GLY A 253 -1.24 27.05 21.68
N ASP A 254 -1.17 26.09 22.60
CA ASP A 254 -0.10 25.10 22.71
C ASP A 254 -0.36 23.83 21.87
N ARG A 255 -1.49 23.74 21.17
CA ARG A 255 -1.89 22.59 20.35
C ARG A 255 -1.84 22.85 18.86
N TYR A 256 -1.73 21.76 18.10
CA TYR A 256 -1.87 21.75 16.65
C TYR A 256 -2.99 20.79 16.25
N GLU A 257 -3.93 21.31 15.48
CA GLU A 257 -5.02 20.58 14.84
C GLU A 257 -4.60 20.21 13.41
N PHE A 258 -4.82 18.95 13.07
CA PHE A 258 -4.57 18.37 11.75
C PHE A 258 -5.92 17.92 11.18
N ASP A 259 -6.42 18.64 10.19
CA ASP A 259 -7.63 18.31 9.44
C ASP A 259 -7.23 17.73 8.09
N GLY A 260 -7.37 16.42 7.93
CA GLY A 260 -6.80 15.69 6.82
C GLY A 260 -7.82 14.91 6.01
N ARG A 261 -7.42 14.58 4.78
CA ARG A 261 -8.23 13.82 3.83
C ARG A 261 -7.48 12.62 3.31
N GLY A 262 -8.22 11.55 3.03
CA GLY A 262 -7.70 10.29 2.52
C GLY A 262 -6.96 9.45 3.56
N TRP A 263 -6.52 8.29 3.12
CA TRP A 263 -5.82 7.30 3.94
C TRP A 263 -4.88 6.48 3.07
N GLY A 264 -3.59 6.49 3.41
CA GLY A 264 -2.53 5.83 2.64
C GLY A 264 -1.59 6.83 1.98
N HIS A 265 -1.16 6.56 0.74
CA HIS A 265 -0.28 7.47 -0.01
C HIS A 265 -1.00 8.28 -1.09
N GLY A 266 -2.23 7.94 -1.44
CA GLY A 266 -3.02 8.63 -2.47
C GLY A 266 -2.56 8.42 -3.91
N VAL A 267 -1.35 7.91 -4.15
CA VAL A 267 -0.84 7.60 -5.50
C VAL A 267 -1.61 6.44 -6.14
N GLY A 268 -2.04 6.62 -7.39
CA GLY A 268 -2.70 5.60 -8.20
C GLY A 268 -4.14 5.30 -7.76
N TYR A 269 -4.50 4.02 -7.71
CA TYR A 269 -5.87 3.56 -7.49
C TYR A 269 -6.37 3.80 -6.05
N SER A 270 -7.55 4.42 -5.90
CA SER A 270 -8.25 4.54 -4.62
C SER A 270 -9.24 3.38 -4.44
N GLN A 271 -9.06 2.58 -3.39
CA GLN A 271 -9.94 1.45 -3.08
C GLN A 271 -11.38 1.93 -2.82
N TRP A 272 -11.57 2.90 -1.92
CA TRP A 272 -12.89 3.44 -1.62
C TRP A 272 -13.48 4.25 -2.78
N GLY A 273 -12.68 5.04 -3.51
CA GLY A 273 -13.16 5.74 -4.70
C GLY A 273 -13.67 4.76 -5.76
N SER A 274 -12.91 3.70 -6.05
CA SER A 274 -13.34 2.64 -6.96
C SER A 274 -14.57 1.87 -6.46
N ALA A 275 -14.73 1.66 -5.15
CA ALA A 275 -15.91 1.00 -4.59
C ALA A 275 -17.20 1.82 -4.82
N ILE A 276 -17.09 3.14 -4.86
CA ILE A 276 -18.21 4.01 -5.20
C ILE A 276 -18.43 4.04 -6.72
N MET A 277 -17.37 4.25 -7.52
CA MET A 277 -17.46 4.24 -8.99
C MET A 277 -18.02 2.92 -9.54
N GLY A 278 -17.60 1.78 -9.00
CA GLY A 278 -17.96 0.45 -9.50
C GLY A 278 -19.43 0.08 -9.33
N LYS A 279 -20.26 0.95 -8.72
CA LYS A 279 -21.71 0.81 -8.75
C LYS A 279 -22.27 0.96 -10.16
N ASP A 280 -21.68 1.86 -10.95
CA ASP A 280 -22.19 2.28 -12.26
C ASP A 280 -21.10 2.32 -13.34
N THR A 281 -19.85 1.95 -13.02
CA THR A 281 -18.68 2.04 -13.91
C THR A 281 -17.98 0.68 -14.03
N SER A 282 -17.60 0.30 -15.25
CA SER A 282 -16.90 -0.96 -15.49
C SER A 282 -15.48 -0.94 -14.90
N TYR A 283 -14.93 -2.11 -14.60
CA TYR A 283 -13.56 -2.21 -14.08
C TYR A 283 -12.52 -1.64 -15.05
N ARG A 284 -12.76 -1.73 -16.36
CA ARG A 284 -11.87 -1.18 -17.39
C ARG A 284 -11.82 0.35 -17.32
N GLU A 285 -12.97 0.99 -17.17
CA GLU A 285 -13.09 2.45 -17.03
C GLU A 285 -12.52 2.94 -15.69
N ILE A 286 -12.76 2.19 -14.60
CA ILE A 286 -12.13 2.45 -13.29
C ILE A 286 -10.61 2.46 -13.43
N LEU A 287 -10.03 1.44 -14.06
CA LEU A 287 -8.59 1.34 -14.24
C LEU A 287 -8.05 2.48 -15.13
N ALA A 288 -8.75 2.81 -16.21
CA ALA A 288 -8.38 3.92 -17.09
C ALA A 288 -8.46 5.29 -16.38
N PHE A 289 -9.36 5.44 -15.40
CA PHE A 289 -9.43 6.63 -14.56
C PHE A 289 -8.19 6.77 -13.67
N TYR A 290 -7.80 5.71 -12.95
CA TYR A 290 -6.68 5.76 -11.99
C TYR A 290 -5.30 5.62 -12.64
N TYR A 291 -5.21 5.03 -13.83
CA TYR A 291 -3.98 4.83 -14.59
C TYR A 291 -4.15 5.33 -16.03
N PRO A 292 -4.26 6.66 -16.25
CA PRO A 292 -4.51 7.22 -17.57
C PRO A 292 -3.41 6.86 -18.57
N GLY A 293 -3.82 6.55 -19.81
CA GLY A 293 -2.91 6.24 -20.92
C GLY A 293 -2.28 4.85 -20.85
N VAL A 294 -2.65 4.02 -19.88
CA VAL A 294 -2.12 2.67 -19.71
C VAL A 294 -3.03 1.64 -20.38
N ALA A 295 -2.44 0.69 -21.12
CA ALA A 295 -3.19 -0.34 -21.81
C ALA A 295 -3.57 -1.48 -20.86
N LEU A 296 -4.80 -1.96 -20.94
CA LEU A 296 -5.23 -3.20 -20.30
C LEU A 296 -5.05 -4.35 -21.30
N GLU A 297 -4.15 -5.27 -21.00
CA GLU A 297 -3.81 -6.39 -21.89
C GLU A 297 -3.99 -7.73 -21.18
N LYS A 298 -4.40 -8.76 -21.94
CA LYS A 298 -4.39 -10.15 -21.47
C LYS A 298 -3.07 -10.82 -21.84
N ARG A 299 -2.35 -11.34 -20.84
CA ARG A 299 -1.00 -11.91 -21.00
C ARG A 299 -0.93 -13.43 -20.83
N TRP A 300 -1.94 -14.04 -20.23
CA TRP A 300 -2.15 -15.48 -20.14
C TRP A 300 -3.64 -15.81 -19.98
#